data_AF-A0A969WTA9-F1
#
_entry.id   AF-A0A969WTA9-F1
#
_cell.length_a   1.000
_cell.length_b   1.000
_cell.length_c   1.000
_cell.angle_alpha   90.00
_cell.angle_beta   90.00
_cell.angle_gamma   90.00
#
_symmetry.space_group_name_H-M   'P 1'
#
loop_
_entity.id
_entity.type
_entity.pdbx_description
1 polymer ?
#
loop_
_entity_poly.entity_id
_entity_poly.type
_entity_poly.pdbx_seq_one_letter_code
_entity_poly.pdbx_strand_id
1 'polypeptide(L)'
;MKVKTLFWIATVSFLLVSCGMHRYQSRFTENPPNLGVDKDTFMAIYGTPFRYNSYYDDSGALCEELIYREIIDHEGGTFIYGDVRAVNSIFEFRNKILQSQFQEDDMNYQIEKDRAKDRKLIEEQIKTDKERLEIQKERLEKESEK
;
A
#
# COMPACT_ATOMS: atom_id res chain seq x y z
N MET A 1 -50.04 4.21 20.22
CA MET A 1 -49.24 2.97 20.07
C MET A 1 -48.21 3.01 18.91
N LYS A 2 -47.73 4.19 18.45
CA LYS A 2 -46.85 4.31 17.26
C LYS A 2 -45.41 4.78 17.57
N VAL A 3 -45.16 5.31 18.77
CA VAL A 3 -43.87 5.92 19.14
C VAL A 3 -42.83 4.86 19.56
N LYS A 4 -43.27 3.75 20.17
CA LYS A 4 -42.37 2.66 20.62
C LYS A 4 -41.73 1.90 19.45
N THR A 5 -42.43 1.77 18.32
CA THR A 5 -41.93 1.07 17.12
C THR A 5 -40.89 1.89 16.36
N LEU A 6 -41.07 3.22 16.28
CA LEU A 6 -40.09 4.12 15.67
C LEU A 6 -38.77 4.16 16.45
N PHE A 7 -38.84 4.10 17.79
CA PHE A 7 -37.65 4.09 18.64
C PHE A 7 -36.84 2.80 18.49
N TRP A 8 -37.50 1.65 18.30
CA TRP A 8 -36.86 0.36 18.03
C TRP A 8 -36.19 0.30 16.65
N ILE A 9 -36.80 0.90 15.63
CA ILE A 9 -36.22 0.95 14.29
C ILE A 9 -34.96 1.85 14.32
N ALA A 10 -35.03 3.01 14.99
CA ALA A 10 -33.90 3.92 15.08
C ALA A 10 -32.68 3.30 15.81
N THR A 11 -32.89 2.54 16.89
CA THR A 11 -31.79 1.88 17.61
C THR A 11 -31.20 0.70 16.85
N VAL A 12 -32.01 -0.11 16.16
CA VAL A 12 -31.51 -1.19 15.30
C VAL A 12 -30.76 -0.63 14.08
N SER A 13 -31.24 0.46 13.48
CA SER A 13 -30.52 1.14 12.40
C SER A 13 -29.21 1.78 12.85
N PHE A 14 -29.12 2.31 14.08
CA PHE A 14 -27.88 2.91 14.59
C PHE A 14 -26.80 1.85 14.92
N LEU A 15 -27.21 0.65 15.35
CA LEU A 15 -26.28 -0.45 15.64
C LEU A 15 -25.69 -1.10 14.39
N LEU A 16 -26.38 -1.05 13.24
CA LEU A 16 -25.90 -1.62 11.97
C LEU A 16 -24.93 -0.70 11.20
N VAL A 17 -24.79 0.57 11.58
CA VAL A 17 -23.88 1.53 10.89
C VAL A 17 -22.43 1.39 11.37
N SER A 18 -22.17 0.65 12.47
CA SER A 18 -20.83 0.58 13.08
C SER A 18 -19.92 -0.53 12.55
N CYS A 19 -20.34 -1.35 11.58
CA CYS A 19 -19.54 -2.48 11.07
C CYS A 19 -18.79 -2.23 9.75
N GLY A 20 -18.81 -1.01 9.21
CA GLY A 20 -18.41 -0.77 7.81
C GLY A 20 -17.09 -0.02 7.55
N MET A 21 -16.28 0.29 8.56
CA MET A 21 -15.03 1.03 8.34
C MET A 21 -13.81 0.22 8.77
N HIS A 22 -13.56 -0.92 8.11
CA HIS A 22 -12.26 -1.57 8.18
C HIS A 22 -11.29 -0.67 7.41
N ARG A 23 -10.51 0.13 8.12
CA ARG A 23 -9.51 0.99 7.51
C ARG A 23 -8.34 0.10 7.10
N TYR A 24 -8.00 0.10 5.82
CA TYR A 24 -6.80 -0.54 5.29
C TYR A 24 -5.56 0.11 5.93
N GLN A 25 -5.05 -0.50 7.00
CA GLN A 25 -3.87 -0.08 7.74
C GLN A 25 -2.86 -1.22 7.79
N SER A 26 -1.59 -0.91 7.99
CA SER A 26 -0.55 -1.94 8.14
C SER A 26 -0.86 -2.81 9.34
N ARG A 27 -0.57 -4.12 9.24
CA ARG A 27 -0.76 -5.06 10.35
C ARG A 27 0.05 -4.66 11.59
N PHE A 28 1.16 -3.95 11.38
CA PHE A 28 2.06 -3.47 12.43
C PHE A 28 1.60 -2.15 13.06
N THR A 29 0.62 -1.47 12.47
CA THR A 29 -0.06 -0.31 13.07
C THR A 29 -1.29 -0.76 13.86
N GLU A 30 -2.05 -1.73 13.34
CA GLU A 30 -3.26 -2.23 13.99
C GLU A 30 -2.92 -3.05 15.24
N ASN A 31 -1.92 -3.93 15.15
CA ASN A 31 -1.44 -4.75 16.26
C ASN A 31 0.09 -4.63 16.36
N PRO A 32 0.60 -3.50 16.90
CA PRO A 32 2.03 -3.26 16.99
C PRO A 32 2.70 -4.32 17.88
N PRO A 33 3.85 -4.88 17.45
CA PRO A 33 4.67 -5.73 18.29
C PRO A 33 5.08 -5.03 19.59
N ASN A 34 5.14 -5.79 20.68
CA ASN A 34 5.63 -5.26 21.95
C ASN A 34 7.14 -5.04 21.90
N LEU A 35 7.61 -3.91 22.41
CA LEU A 35 9.04 -3.69 22.67
C LEU A 35 9.54 -4.73 23.68
N GLY A 36 10.83 -5.07 23.59
CA GLY A 36 11.46 -6.08 24.44
C GLY A 36 11.32 -7.52 23.94
N VAL A 37 10.57 -7.77 22.87
CA VAL A 37 10.45 -9.09 22.26
C VAL A 37 11.78 -9.51 21.62
N ASP A 38 12.14 -10.78 21.80
CA ASP A 38 13.29 -11.41 21.17
C ASP A 38 13.11 -11.55 19.65
N LYS A 39 14.19 -11.34 18.90
CA LYS A 39 14.21 -11.39 17.44
C LYS A 39 13.75 -12.73 16.88
N ASP A 40 14.19 -13.85 17.47
CA ASP A 40 13.85 -15.17 16.94
C ASP A 40 12.34 -15.44 17.12
N THR A 41 11.80 -15.05 18.28
CA THR A 41 10.36 -15.06 18.56
C THR A 41 9.58 -14.14 17.61
N PHE A 42 10.10 -12.93 17.36
CA PHE A 42 9.49 -11.98 16.44
C PHE A 42 9.41 -12.55 15.01
N MET A 43 10.51 -13.09 14.50
CA MET A 43 10.57 -13.68 13.16
C MET A 43 9.71 -14.94 13.05
N ALA A 44 9.55 -15.71 14.15
CA ALA A 44 8.64 -16.85 14.17
C ALA A 44 7.17 -16.44 14.00
N ILE A 45 6.78 -15.25 14.51
CA ILE A 45 5.42 -14.71 14.40
C ILE A 45 5.19 -14.05 13.03
N TYR A 46 6.13 -13.20 12.59
CA TYR A 46 5.91 -12.31 11.44
C TYR A 46 6.56 -12.77 10.14
N GLY A 47 7.40 -13.81 10.20
CA GLY A 47 8.12 -14.39 9.06
C GLY A 47 9.49 -13.77 8.82
N THR A 48 10.02 -14.02 7.62
CA THR A 48 11.30 -13.44 7.18
C THR A 48 11.10 -12.00 6.70
N PRO A 49 11.98 -11.04 7.07
CA PRO A 49 11.87 -9.66 6.60
C PRO A 49 12.16 -9.54 5.10
N PHE A 50 11.62 -8.49 4.47
CA PHE A 50 11.92 -8.14 3.08
C PHE A 50 13.38 -7.68 2.93
N ARG A 51 13.88 -6.93 3.92
CA ARG A 51 15.29 -6.51 3.98
C ARG A 51 15.79 -6.58 5.42
N TYR A 52 17.08 -6.89 5.54
CA TYR A 52 17.78 -6.99 6.80
C TYR A 52 19.09 -6.21 6.73
N ASN A 53 19.33 -5.35 7.72
CA ASN A 53 20.61 -4.67 7.92
C ASN A 53 21.17 -5.04 9.30
N SER A 54 22.50 -5.03 9.44
CA SER A 54 23.17 -5.25 10.73
C SER A 54 24.38 -4.34 10.87
N TYR A 55 24.56 -3.75 12.04
CA TYR A 55 25.69 -2.89 12.38
C TYR A 55 26.01 -3.00 13.87
N TYR A 56 27.14 -2.44 14.29
CA TYR A 56 27.46 -2.29 15.71
C TYR A 56 27.36 -0.82 16.08
N ASP A 57 26.76 -0.52 17.24
CA ASP A 57 26.71 0.84 17.76
C ASP A 57 28.04 1.25 18.43
N ASP A 58 28.14 2.51 18.86
CA ASP A 58 29.34 3.06 19.52
C ASP A 58 29.69 2.33 20.83
N SER A 59 28.75 1.61 21.42
CA SER A 59 28.97 0.79 22.62
C SER A 59 29.38 -0.65 22.31
N GLY A 60 29.51 -1.00 21.02
CA GLY A 60 29.83 -2.34 20.55
C GLY A 60 28.66 -3.32 20.63
N ALA A 61 27.43 -2.85 20.85
CA ALA A 61 26.24 -3.70 20.83
C ALA A 61 25.84 -4.00 19.39
N LEU A 62 25.38 -5.22 19.13
CA LEU A 62 24.87 -5.61 17.82
C LEU A 62 23.49 -4.98 17.62
N CYS A 63 23.36 -4.14 16.59
CA CYS A 63 22.12 -3.55 16.14
C CYS A 63 21.69 -4.19 14.81
N GLU A 64 20.41 -4.50 14.70
CA GLU A 64 19.84 -5.15 13.52
C GLU A 64 18.53 -4.45 13.14
N GLU A 65 18.35 -4.17 11.85
CA GLU A 65 17.13 -3.59 11.31
C GLU A 65 16.42 -4.64 10.46
N LEU A 66 15.18 -4.95 10.83
CA LEU A 66 14.32 -5.84 10.06
C LEU A 66 13.24 -4.99 9.40
N ILE A 67 13.17 -5.06 8.08
CA ILE A 67 12.27 -4.23 7.27
C ILE A 67 11.24 -5.14 6.62
N TYR A 68 9.96 -4.88 6.91
CA TYR A 68 8.82 -5.58 6.31
C TYR A 68 8.06 -4.63 5.40
N ARG A 69 7.83 -5.06 4.17
CA ARG A 69 7.06 -4.30 3.19
C ARG A 69 5.64 -4.83 3.11
N GLU A 70 4.65 -3.95 3.23
CA GLU A 70 3.24 -4.26 3.03
C GLU A 70 2.67 -3.40 1.91
N ILE A 71 1.87 -4.03 1.04
CA ILE A 71 1.09 -3.33 0.02
C ILE A 71 -0.32 -3.17 0.57
N ILE A 72 -0.73 -1.92 0.76
CA ILE A 72 -2.04 -1.53 1.28
C ILE A 72 -2.86 -0.99 0.10
N ASP A 73 -3.96 -1.67 -0.19
CA ASP A 73 -4.96 -1.19 -1.16
C ASP A 73 -6.05 -0.41 -0.43
N HIS A 74 -6.29 0.83 -0.82
CA HIS A 74 -7.39 1.62 -0.28
C HIS A 74 -8.62 1.49 -1.19
N GLU A 75 -9.62 0.71 -0.78
CA GLU A 75 -10.93 0.65 -1.45
C GLU A 75 -11.81 1.90 -1.21
N GLY A 76 -11.19 3.08 -1.26
CA GLY A 76 -11.84 4.39 -1.37
C GLY A 76 -12.75 4.79 -0.22
N GLY A 77 -12.29 5.80 0.54
CA GLY A 77 -13.14 6.51 1.49
C GLY A 77 -12.64 7.91 1.85
N THR A 78 -11.35 8.18 1.71
CA THR A 78 -10.77 9.47 2.14
C THR A 78 -9.63 10.00 1.27
N PHE A 79 -9.02 9.17 0.42
CA PHE A 79 -8.11 9.56 -0.67
C PHE A 79 -8.45 8.72 -1.91
N ILE A 80 -8.03 9.18 -3.09
CA ILE A 80 -8.41 8.69 -4.43
C ILE A 80 -8.70 7.17 -4.42
N TYR A 81 -9.93 6.78 -4.78
CA TYR A 81 -10.40 5.40 -4.80
C TYR A 81 -9.41 4.49 -5.57
N GLY A 82 -8.91 3.42 -4.95
CA GLY A 82 -8.03 2.43 -5.59
C GLY A 82 -6.54 2.76 -5.58
N ASP A 83 -6.09 3.67 -4.72
CA ASP A 83 -4.66 4.00 -4.65
C ASP A 83 -3.89 2.99 -3.78
N VAL A 84 -3.19 2.07 -4.46
CA VAL A 84 -2.30 1.08 -3.82
C VAL A 84 -1.02 1.75 -3.34
N ARG A 85 -0.72 1.65 -2.04
CA ARG A 85 0.51 2.17 -1.43
C ARG A 85 1.35 1.03 -0.88
N ALA A 86 2.67 1.12 -1.01
CA ALA A 86 3.57 0.28 -0.23
C ALA A 86 4.12 1.06 0.98
N VAL A 87 4.19 0.37 2.11
CA VAL A 87 4.73 0.89 3.37
C VAL A 87 5.80 -0.07 3.88
N ASN A 88 6.89 0.49 4.40
CA ASN A 88 7.92 -0.26 5.10
C ASN A 88 7.73 -0.07 6.61
N SER A 89 7.54 -1.16 7.33
CA SER A 89 7.65 -1.20 8.79
C SER A 89 9.05 -1.64 9.17
N ILE A 90 9.76 -0.80 9.91
CA ILE A 90 11.17 -0.97 10.26
C ILE A 90 11.24 -1.24 11.76
N PHE A 91 11.94 -2.31 12.13
CA PHE A 91 12.09 -2.78 13.50
C PHE A 91 13.56 -2.83 13.87
N GLU A 92 13.95 -2.08 14.89
CA GLU A 92 15.33 -2.03 15.36
C GLU A 92 15.51 -2.93 16.57
N PHE A 93 16.43 -3.88 16.44
CA PHE A 93 16.83 -4.79 17.49
C PHE A 93 18.21 -4.42 17.98
N ARG A 94 18.40 -4.42 19.30
CA ARG A 94 19.71 -4.28 19.93
C ARG A 94 19.97 -5.50 20.80
N ASN A 95 21.09 -6.18 20.57
CA ASN A 95 21.42 -7.45 21.20
C ASN A 95 20.24 -8.44 21.12
N LYS A 96 19.63 -8.56 19.94
CA LYS A 96 18.45 -9.40 19.63
C LYS A 96 17.13 -9.00 20.29
N ILE A 97 17.07 -7.88 21.01
CA ILE A 97 15.84 -7.41 21.66
C ILE A 97 15.27 -6.22 20.89
N LEU A 98 13.97 -6.26 20.57
CA LEU A 98 13.28 -5.16 19.90
C LEU A 98 13.29 -3.91 20.77
N GLN A 99 13.90 -2.83 20.27
CA GLN A 99 14.03 -1.55 20.98
C GLN A 99 13.08 -0.49 20.42
N SER A 100 12.89 -0.47 19.10
CA SER A 100 12.10 0.56 18.44
C SER A 100 11.40 0.01 17.20
N GLN A 101 10.37 0.73 16.78
CA GLN A 101 9.68 0.47 15.53
C GLN A 101 9.16 1.78 14.93
N PHE A 102 9.18 1.88 13.60
CA PHE A 102 8.60 3.01 12.88
C PHE A 102 8.16 2.58 11.48
N GLN A 103 7.41 3.47 10.82
CA GLN A 103 6.87 3.23 9.48
C GLN A 103 7.24 4.36 8.55
N GLU A 104 7.57 3.98 7.31
CA GLU A 104 7.89 4.91 6.24
C GLU A 104 7.21 4.48 4.95
N ASP A 105 6.85 5.45 4.12
CA ASP A 105 6.34 5.18 2.77
C ASP A 105 7.45 4.61 1.90
N ASP A 106 7.16 3.55 1.15
CA ASP A 106 8.13 3.04 0.19
C ASP A 106 8.13 3.93 -1.06
N MET A 107 8.93 5.00 -1.01
CA MET A 107 9.04 5.94 -2.13
C MET A 107 9.49 5.26 -3.43
N ASN A 108 10.33 4.21 -3.35
CA ASN A 108 10.80 3.52 -4.55
C ASN A 108 9.64 2.80 -5.24
N TYR A 109 8.80 2.10 -4.49
CA TYR A 109 7.58 1.49 -5.02
C TYR A 109 6.67 2.54 -5.67
N GLN A 110 6.48 3.70 -5.02
CA GLN A 110 5.64 4.76 -5.58
C GLN A 110 6.19 5.30 -6.90
N ILE A 111 7.50 5.57 -6.96
CA ILE A 111 8.18 6.01 -8.19
C ILE A 111 8.04 4.95 -9.30
N GLU A 112 8.19 3.67 -8.98
CA GLU A 112 8.04 2.58 -9.94
C GLU A 112 6.61 2.46 -10.48
N LYS A 113 5.62 2.62 -9.60
CA LYS A 113 4.19 2.64 -9.94
C LYS A 113 3.86 3.81 -10.89
N ASP A 114 4.35 5.00 -10.58
CA ASP A 114 4.14 6.19 -11.42
C ASP A 114 4.80 6.03 -12.79
N ARG A 115 6.05 5.55 -12.83
CA ARG A 115 6.73 5.22 -14.10
C ARG A 115 5.97 4.18 -14.92
N ALA A 116 5.36 3.19 -14.27
CA ALA A 116 4.55 2.18 -14.96
C ALA A 116 3.26 2.78 -15.56
N LYS A 117 2.64 3.73 -14.84
CA LYS A 117 1.47 4.47 -15.34
C LYS A 117 1.83 5.35 -16.54
N ASP A 118 2.95 6.07 -16.47
CA ASP A 118 3.44 6.89 -17.58
C ASP A 118 3.76 6.05 -18.82
N ARG A 119 4.41 4.88 -18.64
CA ARG A 119 4.68 3.95 -19.74
C ARG A 119 3.40 3.51 -20.45
N LYS A 120 2.37 3.12 -19.68
CA LYS A 120 1.06 2.74 -20.27
C LYS A 120 0.43 3.88 -21.06
N LEU A 121 0.48 5.11 -20.54
CA LEU A 121 -0.05 6.28 -21.22
C LEU A 121 0.69 6.54 -22.55
N ILE A 122 2.01 6.43 -22.54
CA ILE A 122 2.84 6.57 -23.75
C ILE A 122 2.50 5.48 -24.77
N GLU A 123 2.35 4.23 -24.32
CA GLU A 123 1.98 3.10 -25.20
C GLU A 123 0.60 3.31 -25.84
N GLU A 124 -0.39 3.78 -25.08
CA GLU A 124 -1.73 4.12 -25.58
C GLU A 124 -1.69 5.27 -26.59
N GLN A 125 -0.87 6.30 -26.33
CA GLN A 125 -0.69 7.42 -27.26
C GLN A 125 -0.04 6.97 -28.56
N ILE A 126 1.03 6.18 -28.49
CA ILE A 126 1.71 5.61 -29.67
C ILE A 126 0.74 4.76 -30.48
N LYS A 127 -0.09 3.94 -29.82
CA LYS A 127 -1.11 3.13 -30.49
C LYS A 127 -2.10 4.01 -31.24
N THR A 128 -2.62 5.05 -30.58
CA THR A 128 -3.58 5.99 -31.16
C THR A 128 -2.98 6.74 -32.37
N ASP A 129 -1.72 7.17 -32.27
CA ASP A 129 -1.07 7.90 -33.36
C ASP A 129 -0.76 7.00 -34.56
N LYS A 130 -0.43 5.72 -34.33
CA LYS A 130 -0.30 4.73 -35.41
C LYS A 130 -1.63 4.53 -36.16
N GLU A 131 -2.72 4.35 -35.44
CA GLU A 131 -4.07 4.22 -36.03
C GLU A 131 -4.44 5.47 -36.86
N ARG A 132 -4.13 6.67 -36.37
CA ARG A 132 -4.36 7.92 -37.12
C ARG A 132 -3.54 8.00 -38.41
N LEU A 133 -2.27 7.59 -38.37
CA LEU A 133 -1.39 7.59 -39.53
C LEU A 133 -1.84 6.59 -40.60
N GLU A 134 -2.31 5.40 -40.21
CA GLU A 134 -2.87 4.42 -41.15
C GLU A 134 -4.10 4.99 -41.86
N ILE A 135 -5.04 5.59 -41.13
CA ILE A 135 -6.22 6.24 -41.71
C ILE A 135 -5.83 7.37 -42.67
N GLN A 136 -4.79 8.15 -42.34
CA GLN A 136 -4.33 9.24 -43.21
C GLN A 136 -3.70 8.71 -44.50
N LYS A 137 -2.91 7.63 -44.43
CA LYS A 137 -2.34 6.97 -45.62
C LYS A 137 -3.43 6.44 -46.54
N GLU A 138 -4.43 5.74 -46.00
CA GLU A 138 -5.55 5.25 -46.79
C GLU A 138 -6.33 6.37 -47.50
N ARG A 139 -6.47 7.54 -46.85
CA ARG A 139 -7.11 8.72 -47.48
C ARG A 139 -6.28 9.26 -48.64
N LEU A 140 -4.97 9.41 -48.44
CA LEU A 140 -4.05 9.92 -49.46
C LEU A 140 -3.95 8.97 -50.67
N GLU A 141 -3.92 7.65 -50.43
CA GLU A 141 -3.94 6.66 -51.51
C GLU A 141 -5.21 6.78 -52.36
N LYS A 142 -6.39 6.87 -51.72
CA LYS A 142 -7.68 7.07 -52.41
C LYS A 142 -7.79 8.41 -53.16
N GLU A 143 -7.10 9.44 -52.69
CA GLU A 143 -7.03 10.74 -53.39
C GLU A 143 -6.07 10.70 -54.58
N SER A 144 -4.99 9.92 -54.50
CA SER A 144 -4.02 9.76 -55.59
C SER A 144 -4.50 8.88 -56.75
N GLU A 145 -5.49 8.02 -56.50
CA GLU A 145 -6.12 7.16 -57.51
C GLU A 145 -7.27 7.83 -58.30
N LYS A 146 -7.62 9.08 -57.95
CA LYS A 146 -8.65 9.88 -58.64
C LYS A 146 -8.05 10.91 -59.58
#